data_AF-R0GR52-F1
#
_entry.id   AF-R0GR52-F1
#
_cell.length_a   1.000
_cell.length_b   1.000
_cell.length_c   1.000
_cell.angle_alpha   90.00
_cell.angle_beta   90.00
_cell.angle_gamma   90.00
#
_symmetry.space_group_name_H-M   'P 1'
#
loop_
_entity.id
_entity.type
_entity.pdbx_description
1 polymer ?
#
loop_
_entity_poly.entity_id
_entity_poly.type
_entity_poly.pdbx_seq_one_letter_code
_entity_poly.pdbx_strand_id
1 'polypeptide(L)'
;MNHNMRLEIFTMVISEEWSTYRDDDVEKANFVKSKLLNDNSWDKVSYIIDFTRPIYDMIRFCDTDKPCLHLVYEMWDSMIERVKFEIYKKEEREMSDFSVFYDVVYEILVARWAKNNTPLHCLAHSLNPSEAWLTEDSTRISPHKDGEISTERMKCCRRLFPSTEDHTKVMIEYALFSTKSGPFEDLTCILEISTMEPKLWWANFGAHTPYLQTLAFKLLGQPSSSSCAERNWSTYSFIHSLKRNKLTTSRAEDLVYIHNNLRLLSRNTQDYQDEKTKQWDVGGHEGDI
;
A
#
# COMPACT_ATOMS: atom_id res chain seq x y z
N MET A 1 1.42 8.94 18.93
CA MET A 1 2.62 8.52 19.67
C MET A 1 2.16 7.75 20.91
N ASN A 2 2.82 6.65 21.29
CA ASN A 2 2.47 5.89 22.49
C ASN A 2 2.79 6.74 23.73
N HIS A 3 1.85 6.86 24.68
CA HIS A 3 2.01 7.64 25.91
C HIS A 3 3.25 7.19 26.71
N ASN A 4 3.54 5.88 26.69
CA ASN A 4 4.70 5.30 27.38
C ASN A 4 6.03 5.81 26.82
N MET A 5 6.16 5.90 25.50
CA MET A 5 7.39 6.37 24.85
C MET A 5 7.68 7.85 25.16
N ARG A 6 6.62 8.66 25.33
CA ARG A 6 6.75 10.06 25.80
C ARG A 6 7.32 10.12 27.23
N LEU A 7 6.78 9.28 28.12
CA LEU A 7 7.19 9.22 29.53
C LEU A 7 8.63 8.75 29.68
N GLU A 8 9.06 7.77 28.88
CA GLU A 8 10.44 7.29 28.86
C GLU A 8 11.42 8.39 28.44
N ILE A 9 11.10 9.11 27.35
CA ILE A 9 11.91 10.26 26.90
C ILE A 9 11.97 11.34 27.98
N PHE A 10 10.85 11.61 28.66
CA PHE A 10 10.80 12.59 29.76
C PHE A 10 11.70 12.17 30.90
N THR A 11 11.59 10.91 31.30
CA THR A 11 12.39 10.31 32.37
C THR A 11 13.88 10.40 32.06
N MET A 12 14.26 10.18 30.79
CA MET A 12 15.63 10.33 30.34
C MET A 12 16.15 11.76 30.50
N VAL A 13 15.44 12.80 30.05
CA VAL A 13 15.95 14.20 30.13
C VAL A 13 15.89 14.83 31.52
N ILE A 14 15.17 14.22 32.46
CA ILE A 14 15.16 14.63 33.88
C ILE A 14 16.10 13.81 34.76
N SER A 15 16.73 12.76 34.22
CA SER A 15 17.60 11.87 34.98
C SER A 15 18.92 12.54 35.40
N GLU A 16 19.57 11.99 36.44
CA GLU A 16 20.88 12.46 36.88
C GLU A 16 21.94 12.20 35.80
N GLU A 17 21.81 11.12 35.04
CA GLU A 17 22.71 10.79 33.92
C GLU A 17 22.61 11.81 32.77
N TRP A 18 21.46 12.45 32.54
CA TRP A 18 21.39 13.55 31.56
C TRP A 18 22.26 14.74 31.95
N SER A 19 22.48 14.94 33.25
CA SER A 19 23.33 16.02 33.74
C SER A 19 24.82 15.79 33.44
N THR A 20 25.25 14.55 33.21
CA THR A 20 26.64 14.24 32.83
C THR A 20 26.89 14.46 31.33
N TYR A 21 25.89 14.25 30.46
CA TYR A 21 25.96 14.62 29.03
C TYR A 21 26.00 16.13 28.79
N ARG A 22 25.59 16.92 29.79
CA ARG A 22 25.59 18.39 29.74
C ARG A 22 27.00 18.97 29.67
N ASP A 23 28.01 18.23 30.12
CA ASP A 23 29.39 18.74 30.22
C ASP A 23 30.09 18.92 28.85
N ASP A 24 29.60 18.25 27.79
CA ASP A 24 30.13 18.39 26.42
C ASP A 24 29.56 19.62 25.69
N ASP A 25 28.25 19.89 25.80
CA ASP A 25 27.57 21.02 25.17
C ASP A 25 26.31 21.42 25.96
N VAL A 26 26.53 22.24 26.99
CA VAL A 26 25.53 22.71 27.95
C VAL A 26 24.35 23.40 27.26
N GLU A 27 24.63 24.15 26.19
CA GLU A 27 23.63 24.98 25.50
C GLU A 27 22.68 24.10 24.67
N LYS A 28 23.21 23.13 23.92
CA LYS A 28 22.39 22.15 23.20
C LYS A 28 21.61 21.25 24.15
N ALA A 29 22.22 20.77 25.23
CA ALA A 29 21.54 19.91 26.20
C ALA A 29 20.34 20.62 26.85
N ASN A 30 20.49 21.89 27.21
CA ASN A 30 19.41 22.72 27.73
C ASN A 30 18.33 23.01 26.68
N PHE A 31 18.72 23.28 25.44
CA PHE A 31 17.77 23.46 24.34
C PHE A 31 16.92 22.20 24.12
N VAL A 32 17.54 21.03 24.01
CA VAL A 32 16.85 19.73 23.85
C VAL A 32 15.91 19.47 25.01
N LYS A 33 16.37 19.65 26.26
CA LYS A 33 15.54 19.49 27.45
C LYS A 33 14.34 20.44 27.45
N SER A 34 14.54 21.71 27.09
CA SER A 34 13.45 22.70 27.00
C SER A 34 12.43 22.33 25.92
N LYS A 35 12.89 21.73 24.81
CA LYS A 35 12.03 21.32 23.70
C LYS A 35 11.21 20.09 24.04
N LEU A 36 11.84 19.11 24.69
CA LEU A 36 11.20 17.85 25.10
C LEU A 36 10.25 18.06 26.29
N LEU A 37 10.49 19.00 27.19
CA LEU A 37 9.56 19.26 28.30
C LEU A 37 8.41 20.21 27.93
N ASN A 38 8.37 20.73 26.70
CA ASN A 38 7.35 21.67 26.25
C ASN A 38 6.18 20.95 25.58
N ASP A 39 5.01 20.98 26.22
CA ASP A 39 3.78 20.36 25.70
C ASP A 39 3.39 20.82 24.29
N ASN A 40 3.52 22.12 24.00
CA ASN A 40 3.23 22.67 22.67
C ASN A 40 4.17 22.09 21.58
N SER A 41 5.37 21.62 21.95
CA SER A 41 6.24 20.91 21.00
C SER A 41 5.70 19.52 20.68
N TRP A 42 5.12 18.82 21.66
CA TRP A 42 4.49 17.52 21.44
C TRP A 42 3.15 17.59 20.72
N ASP A 43 2.41 18.69 20.89
CA ASP A 43 1.20 18.92 20.10
C ASP A 43 1.52 19.05 18.61
N LYS A 44 2.65 19.69 18.28
CA LYS A 44 3.16 19.76 16.89
C LYS A 44 3.61 18.40 16.38
N VAL A 45 4.32 17.61 17.19
CA VAL A 45 4.74 16.25 16.81
C VAL A 45 3.52 15.36 16.58
N SER A 46 2.54 15.40 17.48
CA SER A 46 1.31 14.62 17.36
C SER A 46 0.55 15.01 16.09
N TYR A 47 0.42 16.31 15.83
CA TYR A 47 -0.19 16.79 14.59
C TYR A 47 0.52 16.25 13.35
N ILE A 48 1.86 16.32 13.29
CA ILE A 48 2.63 15.77 12.17
C ILE A 48 2.35 14.28 11.98
N ILE A 49 2.36 13.51 13.08
CA ILE A 49 2.07 12.08 13.04
C ILE A 49 0.64 11.84 12.53
N ASP A 50 -0.33 12.62 12.97
CA ASP A 50 -1.75 12.39 12.67
C ASP A 50 -2.02 12.56 11.17
N PHE A 51 -1.57 13.65 10.54
CA PHE A 51 -1.79 13.82 9.10
C PHE A 51 -0.84 12.98 8.22
N THR A 52 0.32 12.55 8.73
CA THR A 52 1.23 11.66 7.95
C THR A 52 0.90 10.18 8.11
N ARG A 53 0.13 9.79 9.13
CA ARG A 53 -0.24 8.40 9.38
C ARG A 53 -0.99 7.74 8.21
N PRO A 54 -1.99 8.37 7.56
CA PRO A 54 -2.65 7.75 6.41
C PRO A 54 -1.67 7.41 5.27
N ILE A 55 -0.66 8.26 5.05
CA ILE A 55 0.40 8.03 4.05
C ILE A 55 1.23 6.81 4.46
N TYR A 56 1.67 6.77 5.72
CA TYR A 56 2.45 5.66 6.25
C TYR A 56 1.69 4.33 6.19
N ASP A 57 0.42 4.32 6.61
CA ASP A 57 -0.43 3.13 6.63
C ASP A 57 -0.63 2.57 5.22
N MET A 58 -0.89 3.44 4.23
CA MET A 58 -0.99 3.05 2.83
C MET A 58 0.32 2.40 2.33
N ILE A 59 1.47 3.07 2.54
CA ILE A 59 2.77 2.54 2.11
C ILE A 59 3.03 1.19 2.78
N ARG A 60 2.76 1.09 4.09
CA ARG A 60 2.99 -0.13 4.85
C ARG A 60 2.13 -1.30 4.36
N PHE A 61 0.89 -1.02 3.97
CA PHE A 61 0.01 -2.02 3.37
C PHE A 61 0.55 -2.50 2.01
N CYS A 62 0.97 -1.56 1.15
CA CYS A 62 1.56 -1.86 -0.15
C CYS A 62 2.88 -2.65 -0.05
N ASP A 63 3.65 -2.44 1.02
CA ASP A 63 4.93 -3.11 1.27
C ASP A 63 4.83 -4.58 1.71
N THR A 64 3.61 -5.13 1.76
CA THR A 64 3.38 -6.56 2.01
C THR A 64 3.47 -7.39 0.73
N ASP A 65 3.58 -8.72 0.86
CA ASP A 65 3.49 -9.64 -0.29
C ASP A 65 2.04 -9.92 -0.72
N LYS A 66 1.06 -9.28 -0.07
CA LYS A 66 -0.34 -9.51 -0.38
C LYS A 66 -0.69 -8.88 -1.72
N PRO A 67 -1.55 -9.54 -2.53
CA PRO A 67 -2.07 -8.92 -3.74
C PRO A 67 -2.84 -7.65 -3.42
N CYS A 68 -2.39 -6.52 -3.96
CA CYS A 68 -2.96 -5.21 -3.63
C CYS A 68 -2.92 -4.21 -4.79
N LEU A 69 -2.37 -4.57 -5.96
CA LEU A 69 -2.27 -3.68 -7.11
C LEU A 69 -3.60 -3.02 -7.50
N HIS A 70 -4.69 -3.78 -7.39
CA HIS A 70 -6.06 -3.34 -7.69
C HIS A 70 -6.68 -2.40 -6.66
N LEU A 71 -6.09 -2.33 -5.46
CA LEU A 71 -6.51 -1.44 -4.37
C LEU A 71 -5.78 -0.10 -4.42
N VAL A 72 -4.57 -0.05 -4.97
CA VAL A 72 -3.68 1.13 -4.92
C VAL A 72 -4.36 2.43 -5.36
N TYR A 73 -5.15 2.39 -6.44
CA TYR A 73 -5.83 3.59 -6.94
C TYR A 73 -6.76 4.18 -5.87
N GLU A 74 -7.67 3.37 -5.33
CA GLU A 74 -8.60 3.79 -4.28
C GLU A 74 -7.87 4.12 -2.97
N MET A 75 -6.83 3.37 -2.60
CA MET A 75 -6.05 3.63 -1.40
C MET A 75 -5.42 5.02 -1.42
N TRP A 76 -4.99 5.50 -2.58
CA TRP A 76 -4.47 6.85 -2.70
C TRP A 76 -5.57 7.90 -2.48
N ASP A 77 -6.76 7.72 -3.07
CA ASP A 77 -7.90 8.65 -2.92
C ASP A 77 -8.30 8.73 -1.44
N SER A 78 -8.55 7.57 -0.82
CA SER A 78 -8.82 7.42 0.61
C SER A 78 -7.72 8.03 1.48
N MET A 79 -6.45 7.85 1.11
CA MET A 79 -5.33 8.42 1.86
C MET A 79 -5.33 9.94 1.80
N ILE A 80 -5.52 10.54 0.62
CA ILE A 80 -5.58 11.99 0.44
C ILE A 80 -6.74 12.60 1.24
N GLU A 81 -7.92 11.97 1.19
CA GLU A 81 -9.10 12.37 1.98
C GLU A 81 -8.82 12.36 3.48
N ARG A 82 -8.17 11.30 4.00
CA ARG A 82 -7.80 11.19 5.42
C ARG A 82 -6.74 12.19 5.84
N VAL A 83 -5.76 12.49 4.97
CA VAL A 83 -4.77 13.55 5.21
C VAL A 83 -5.46 14.90 5.32
N LYS A 84 -6.40 15.20 4.40
CA LYS A 84 -7.20 16.43 4.44
C LYS A 84 -7.95 16.54 5.76
N PHE A 85 -8.64 15.48 6.16
CA PHE A 85 -9.43 15.44 7.38
C PHE A 85 -8.59 15.79 8.62
N GLU A 86 -7.43 15.17 8.81
CA GLU A 86 -6.58 15.44 9.98
C GLU A 86 -6.00 16.87 9.98
N ILE A 87 -5.66 17.42 8.81
CA ILE A 87 -5.21 18.81 8.69
C ILE A 87 -6.32 19.78 9.08
N TYR A 88 -7.51 19.62 8.50
CA TYR A 88 -8.64 20.53 8.74
C TYR A 88 -9.18 20.43 10.16
N LYS A 89 -9.17 19.23 10.74
CA LYS A 89 -9.47 19.01 12.15
C LYS A 89 -8.53 19.80 13.07
N LYS A 90 -7.23 19.86 12.76
CA LYS A 90 -6.28 20.66 13.54
C LYS A 90 -6.45 22.17 13.32
N GLU A 91 -6.83 22.57 12.10
CA GLU A 91 -7.12 23.96 11.75
C GLU A 91 -8.49 24.45 12.23
N GLU A 92 -9.32 23.57 12.82
CA GLU A 92 -10.71 23.85 13.20
C GLU A 92 -11.52 24.42 12.01
N ARG A 93 -11.34 23.80 10.84
CA ARG A 93 -11.84 24.27 9.55
C ARG A 93 -12.85 23.31 8.94
N GLU A 94 -13.87 23.84 8.27
CA GLU A 94 -14.84 23.06 7.49
C GLU A 94 -14.23 22.46 6.22
N MET A 95 -14.64 21.25 5.82
CA MET A 95 -14.07 20.54 4.65
C MET A 95 -14.20 21.29 3.32
N SER A 96 -15.15 22.22 3.23
CA SER A 96 -15.39 23.07 2.06
C SER A 96 -14.42 24.24 1.94
N ASP A 97 -13.78 24.63 3.03
CA ASP A 97 -12.97 25.84 3.06
C ASP A 97 -11.58 25.60 2.46
N PHE A 98 -10.93 26.66 1.99
CA PHE A 98 -9.57 26.59 1.46
C PHE A 98 -8.52 26.64 2.59
N SER A 99 -7.61 25.67 2.65
CA SER A 99 -6.43 25.70 3.53
C SER A 99 -5.14 25.84 2.71
N VAL A 100 -4.36 26.88 2.99
CA VAL A 100 -3.04 27.11 2.36
C VAL A 100 -2.07 25.96 2.66
N PHE A 101 -2.13 25.40 3.87
CA PHE A 101 -1.23 24.31 4.26
C PHE A 101 -1.64 23.01 3.56
N TYR A 102 -2.93 22.68 3.55
CA TYR A 102 -3.41 21.50 2.83
C TYR A 102 -3.14 21.60 1.33
N ASP A 103 -3.28 22.78 0.72
CA ASP A 103 -3.01 22.99 -0.70
C ASP A 103 -1.57 22.57 -1.07
N VAL A 104 -0.58 23.00 -0.28
CA VAL A 104 0.83 22.58 -0.45
C VAL A 104 1.00 21.07 -0.27
N VAL A 105 0.37 20.47 0.75
CA VAL A 105 0.43 19.02 0.99
C VAL A 105 -0.22 18.26 -0.16
N TYR A 106 -1.38 18.71 -0.62
CA TYR A 106 -2.15 18.12 -1.70
C TYR A 106 -1.36 18.14 -3.02
N GLU A 107 -0.72 19.26 -3.37
CA GLU A 107 0.16 19.33 -4.54
C GLU A 107 1.28 18.29 -4.49
N ILE A 108 1.89 18.08 -3.31
CA ILE A 108 2.92 17.05 -3.13
C ILE A 108 2.33 15.65 -3.34
N LEU A 109 1.17 15.36 -2.73
CA LEU A 109 0.51 14.06 -2.84
C LEU A 109 0.08 13.76 -4.28
N VAL A 110 -0.53 14.73 -4.97
CA VAL A 110 -0.92 14.59 -6.38
C VAL A 110 0.30 14.44 -7.30
N ALA A 111 1.38 15.17 -7.05
CA ALA A 111 2.62 15.00 -7.81
C ALA A 111 3.25 13.60 -7.60
N ARG A 112 3.06 12.99 -6.42
CA ARG A 112 3.48 11.61 -6.15
C ARG A 112 2.52 10.60 -6.77
N TRP A 113 1.22 10.83 -6.67
CA TRP A 113 0.19 10.05 -7.37
C TRP A 113 0.52 9.98 -8.86
N ALA A 114 0.71 11.11 -9.53
CA ALA A 114 0.93 11.17 -10.97
C ALA A 114 2.18 10.41 -11.44
N LYS A 115 3.16 10.22 -10.56
CA LYS A 115 4.37 9.42 -10.83
C LYS A 115 4.17 7.93 -10.58
N ASN A 116 3.27 7.56 -9.67
CA ASN A 116 3.10 6.18 -9.20
C ASN A 116 1.84 5.52 -9.78
N ASN A 117 0.86 6.29 -10.21
CA ASN A 117 -0.31 5.79 -10.89
C ASN A 117 0.03 5.54 -12.37
N THR A 118 -0.27 4.35 -12.84
CA THR A 118 0.04 3.92 -14.21
C THR A 118 -1.21 3.36 -14.84
N PRO A 119 -1.29 3.27 -16.17
CA PRO A 119 -2.43 2.63 -16.84
C PRO A 119 -2.74 1.23 -16.30
N LEU A 120 -1.73 0.53 -15.77
CA LEU A 120 -1.88 -0.80 -15.17
C LEU A 120 -2.64 -0.76 -13.85
N HIS A 121 -2.42 0.26 -13.00
CA HIS A 121 -3.17 0.46 -11.77
C HIS A 121 -4.65 0.74 -12.10
N CYS A 122 -4.92 1.61 -13.08
CA CYS A 122 -6.28 1.88 -13.54
C CYS A 122 -6.99 0.62 -14.09
N LEU A 123 -6.27 -0.21 -14.85
CA LEU A 123 -6.78 -1.49 -15.33
C LEU A 123 -7.04 -2.47 -14.16
N ALA A 124 -6.09 -2.63 -13.23
CA ALA A 124 -6.25 -3.51 -12.09
C ALA A 124 -7.42 -3.09 -11.19
N HIS A 125 -7.54 -1.79 -10.91
CA HIS A 125 -8.67 -1.22 -10.18
C HIS A 125 -9.99 -1.43 -10.90
N SER A 126 -10.01 -1.27 -12.24
CA SER A 126 -11.19 -1.56 -13.06
C SER A 126 -11.65 -3.03 -13.01
N LEU A 127 -10.78 -3.97 -12.62
CA LEU A 127 -11.08 -5.40 -12.52
C LEU A 127 -11.42 -5.84 -11.09
N ASN A 128 -11.38 -4.94 -10.12
CA ASN A 128 -11.79 -5.24 -8.76
C ASN A 128 -13.32 -5.45 -8.74
N PRO A 129 -13.82 -6.65 -8.40
CA PRO A 129 -15.26 -6.87 -8.31
C PRO A 129 -15.86 -6.12 -7.11
N SER A 130 -15.12 -5.99 -6.01
CA SER A 130 -15.64 -5.33 -4.81
C SER A 130 -15.89 -3.85 -5.04
N GLU A 131 -17.11 -3.44 -4.71
CA GLU A 131 -17.60 -2.06 -4.79
C GLU A 131 -17.87 -1.45 -3.39
N ALA A 132 -17.47 -2.14 -2.31
CA ALA A 132 -17.73 -1.67 -0.94
C ALA A 132 -17.23 -0.23 -0.70
N TRP A 133 -16.08 0.10 -1.28
CA TRP A 133 -15.45 1.41 -1.22
C TRP A 133 -16.30 2.54 -1.83
N LEU A 134 -17.23 2.25 -2.76
CA LEU A 134 -18.13 3.25 -3.35
C LEU A 134 -19.13 3.81 -2.32
N THR A 135 -19.40 3.08 -1.24
CA THR A 135 -20.36 3.49 -0.22
C THR A 135 -19.75 4.37 0.86
N GLU A 136 -18.42 4.49 0.90
CA GLU A 136 -17.71 5.27 1.93
C GLU A 136 -17.75 6.77 1.66
N ASP A 137 -17.85 7.19 0.38
CA ASP A 137 -18.01 8.59 -0.02
C ASP A 137 -18.93 8.70 -1.24
N SER A 138 -19.95 9.57 -1.14
CA SER A 138 -20.94 9.82 -2.20
C SER A 138 -20.38 10.38 -3.51
N THR A 139 -19.16 10.92 -3.49
CA THR A 139 -18.46 11.45 -4.67
C THR A 139 -17.75 10.36 -5.46
N ARG A 140 -17.54 9.17 -4.88
CA ARG A 140 -16.90 8.03 -5.54
C ARG A 140 -17.79 7.49 -6.65
N ILE A 141 -17.17 7.16 -7.77
CA ILE A 141 -17.84 6.63 -8.95
C ILE A 141 -17.19 5.33 -9.40
N SER A 142 -17.99 4.45 -10.00
CA SER A 142 -17.48 3.19 -10.52
C SER A 142 -16.45 3.41 -11.64
N PRO A 143 -15.43 2.53 -11.79
CA PRO A 143 -14.36 2.67 -12.79
C PRO A 143 -14.82 2.82 -14.25
N HIS A 144 -16.02 2.34 -14.57
CA HIS A 144 -16.62 2.46 -15.90
C HIS A 144 -17.32 3.81 -16.15
N LYS A 145 -17.60 4.58 -15.09
CA LYS A 145 -18.16 5.94 -15.15
C LYS A 145 -17.08 7.02 -15.06
N ASP A 146 -15.90 6.67 -14.56
CA ASP A 146 -14.74 7.55 -14.50
C ASP A 146 -14.06 7.66 -15.89
N GLY A 147 -13.96 8.87 -16.41
CA GLY A 147 -13.38 9.15 -17.73
C GLY A 147 -11.87 8.99 -17.78
N GLU A 148 -11.15 9.31 -16.71
CA GLU A 148 -9.70 9.15 -16.61
C GLU A 148 -9.36 7.66 -16.54
N ILE A 149 -9.97 6.93 -15.59
CA ILE A 149 -9.76 5.49 -15.44
C ILE A 149 -10.12 4.76 -16.73
N SER A 150 -11.21 5.16 -17.39
CA SER A 150 -11.60 4.58 -18.67
C SER A 150 -10.58 4.82 -19.78
N THR A 151 -10.04 6.04 -19.86
CA THR A 151 -8.99 6.38 -20.84
C THR A 151 -7.72 5.57 -20.60
N GLU A 152 -7.27 5.47 -19.36
CA GLU A 152 -6.07 4.72 -18.98
C GLU A 152 -6.23 3.22 -19.18
N ARG A 153 -7.38 2.65 -18.79
CA ARG A 153 -7.75 1.25 -19.07
C ARG A 153 -7.68 0.97 -20.56
N MET A 154 -8.26 1.83 -21.40
CA MET A 154 -8.23 1.67 -22.86
C MET A 154 -6.82 1.69 -23.44
N LYS A 155 -5.93 2.57 -22.94
CA LYS A 155 -4.50 2.56 -23.34
C LYS A 155 -3.85 1.23 -23.02
N CYS A 156 -4.13 0.68 -21.84
CA CYS A 156 -3.62 -0.62 -21.41
C CYS A 156 -4.16 -1.77 -22.28
N CYS A 157 -5.47 -1.83 -22.51
CA CYS A 157 -6.09 -2.86 -23.35
C CYS A 157 -5.55 -2.85 -24.78
N ARG A 158 -5.38 -1.67 -25.41
CA ARG A 158 -4.77 -1.57 -26.76
C ARG A 158 -3.35 -2.11 -26.82
N ARG A 159 -2.56 -1.91 -25.76
CA ARG A 159 -1.18 -2.41 -25.70
C ARG A 159 -1.13 -3.92 -25.48
N LEU A 160 -2.04 -4.46 -24.67
CA LEU A 160 -2.10 -5.90 -24.35
C LEU A 160 -2.79 -6.73 -25.44
N PHE A 161 -3.72 -6.13 -26.19
CA PHE A 161 -4.44 -6.77 -27.29
C PHE A 161 -4.28 -5.92 -28.57
N PRO A 162 -3.17 -6.06 -29.32
CA PRO A 162 -2.94 -5.28 -30.53
C PRO A 162 -3.90 -5.63 -31.68
N SER A 163 -4.45 -6.85 -31.68
CA SER A 163 -5.47 -7.28 -32.64
C SER A 163 -6.77 -6.51 -32.39
N THR A 164 -7.33 -5.88 -33.42
CA THR A 164 -8.62 -5.17 -33.33
C THR A 164 -9.75 -6.09 -32.90
N GLU A 165 -9.71 -7.35 -33.30
CA GLU A 165 -10.71 -8.35 -32.93
C GLU A 165 -10.64 -8.68 -31.43
N ASP A 166 -9.45 -9.02 -30.93
CA ASP A 166 -9.26 -9.35 -29.50
C ASP A 166 -9.51 -8.13 -28.60
N HIS A 167 -9.10 -6.94 -29.04
CA HIS A 167 -9.41 -5.69 -28.36
C HIS A 167 -10.93 -5.48 -28.26
N THR A 168 -11.68 -5.76 -29.31
CA THR A 168 -13.15 -5.63 -29.28
C THR A 168 -13.76 -6.63 -28.31
N LYS A 169 -13.29 -7.88 -28.30
CA LYS A 169 -13.75 -8.92 -27.36
C LYS A 169 -13.52 -8.52 -25.91
N VAL A 170 -12.32 -8.09 -25.53
CA VAL A 170 -12.04 -7.69 -24.14
C VAL A 170 -12.87 -6.47 -23.70
N MET A 171 -13.16 -5.54 -24.63
CA MET A 171 -14.01 -4.38 -24.33
C MET A 171 -15.47 -4.78 -24.11
N ILE A 172 -16.00 -5.72 -24.88
CA ILE A 172 -17.34 -6.28 -24.68
C ILE A 172 -17.40 -7.01 -23.34
N GLU A 173 -16.43 -7.87 -23.04
CA GLU A 173 -16.37 -8.58 -21.76
C GLU A 173 -16.30 -7.61 -20.57
N TYR A 174 -15.51 -6.55 -20.68
CA TYR A 174 -15.46 -5.51 -19.65
C TYR A 174 -16.81 -4.80 -19.48
N ALA A 175 -17.52 -4.51 -20.57
CA ALA A 175 -18.85 -3.93 -20.51
C ALA A 175 -19.83 -4.86 -19.76
N LEU A 176 -19.81 -6.16 -20.04
CA LEU A 176 -20.65 -7.15 -19.34
C LEU A 176 -20.36 -7.15 -17.83
N PHE A 177 -19.08 -7.22 -17.45
CA PHE A 177 -18.65 -7.18 -16.06
C PHE A 177 -19.07 -5.88 -15.36
N SER A 178 -18.68 -4.73 -15.93
CA SER A 178 -18.89 -3.42 -15.32
C SER A 178 -20.36 -3.02 -15.16
N THR A 179 -21.24 -3.59 -15.99
CA THR A 179 -22.69 -3.35 -15.95
C THR A 179 -23.45 -4.46 -15.23
N LYS A 180 -22.76 -5.47 -14.69
CA LYS A 180 -23.34 -6.65 -14.02
C LYS A 180 -24.41 -7.32 -14.89
N SER A 181 -24.09 -7.53 -16.16
CA SER A 181 -25.01 -8.09 -17.16
C SER A 181 -24.50 -9.40 -17.74
N GLY A 182 -25.41 -10.18 -18.33
CA GLY A 182 -25.08 -11.46 -18.94
C GLY A 182 -24.54 -12.44 -17.89
N PRO A 183 -23.31 -12.96 -18.01
CA PRO A 183 -22.77 -13.91 -17.03
C PRO A 183 -22.68 -13.39 -15.58
N PHE A 184 -22.72 -12.07 -15.39
CA PHE A 184 -22.56 -11.42 -14.09
C PHE A 184 -23.89 -10.93 -13.47
N GLU A 185 -25.03 -11.22 -14.10
CA GLU A 185 -26.35 -10.83 -13.58
C GLU A 185 -26.89 -11.79 -12.51
N ASP A 186 -26.22 -12.93 -12.33
CA ASP A 186 -26.57 -13.94 -11.34
C ASP A 186 -26.53 -13.38 -9.90
N LEU A 187 -27.53 -13.74 -9.10
CA LEU A 187 -27.67 -13.21 -7.75
C LEU A 187 -26.53 -13.66 -6.83
N THR A 188 -26.05 -14.90 -6.97
CA THR A 188 -24.91 -15.39 -6.18
C THR A 188 -23.63 -14.64 -6.57
N CYS A 189 -23.42 -14.39 -7.86
CA CYS A 189 -22.32 -13.56 -8.35
C CYS A 189 -22.29 -12.17 -7.69
N ILE A 190 -23.46 -11.52 -7.57
CA ILE A 190 -23.61 -10.19 -6.97
C ILE A 190 -23.43 -10.22 -5.45
N LEU A 191 -23.99 -11.21 -4.76
CA LEU A 191 -23.91 -11.30 -3.29
C LEU A 191 -22.49 -11.59 -2.80
N GLU A 192 -21.73 -12.40 -3.54
CA GLU A 192 -20.38 -12.83 -3.15
C GLU A 192 -19.29 -11.81 -3.52
N ILE A 193 -19.66 -10.71 -4.18
CA ILE A 193 -18.73 -9.71 -4.72
C ILE A 193 -17.88 -9.00 -3.65
N SER A 194 -18.45 -8.85 -2.44
CA SER A 194 -17.84 -8.12 -1.33
C SER A 194 -17.25 -9.04 -0.26
N THR A 195 -17.57 -10.34 -0.30
CA THR A 195 -17.14 -11.34 0.70
C THR A 195 -15.96 -12.19 0.21
N MET A 196 -15.87 -12.42 -1.09
CA MET A 196 -14.80 -13.22 -1.69
C MET A 196 -13.56 -12.40 -2.02
N GLU A 197 -12.39 -13.06 -1.96
CA GLU A 197 -11.17 -12.51 -2.53
C GLU A 197 -11.37 -12.29 -4.04
N PRO A 198 -11.00 -11.12 -4.60
CA PRO A 198 -11.20 -10.79 -6.00
C PRO A 198 -10.77 -11.89 -6.98
N LYS A 199 -9.59 -12.47 -6.76
CA LYS A 199 -9.07 -13.54 -7.61
C LYS A 199 -9.94 -14.81 -7.61
N LEU A 200 -10.49 -15.19 -6.44
CA LEU A 200 -11.39 -16.33 -6.31
C LEU A 200 -12.76 -16.04 -6.95
N TRP A 201 -13.26 -14.82 -6.79
CA TRP A 201 -14.50 -14.39 -7.45
C TRP A 201 -14.39 -14.53 -8.97
N TRP A 202 -13.27 -14.07 -9.56
CA TRP A 202 -12.99 -14.24 -11.00
C TRP A 202 -12.87 -15.71 -11.42
N ALA A 203 -12.39 -16.59 -10.54
CA ALA A 203 -12.35 -18.02 -10.83
C ALA A 203 -13.74 -18.66 -10.90
N ASN A 204 -14.66 -18.25 -10.04
CA ASN A 204 -16.03 -18.78 -10.01
C ASN A 204 -16.91 -18.22 -11.13
N PHE A 205 -16.83 -16.91 -11.40
CA PHE A 205 -17.82 -16.24 -12.25
C PHE A 205 -17.26 -15.75 -13.60
N GLY A 206 -15.93 -15.70 -13.76
CA GLY A 206 -15.28 -15.12 -14.95
C GLY A 206 -15.19 -16.02 -16.18
N ALA A 207 -15.64 -17.28 -16.13
CA ALA A 207 -15.39 -18.27 -17.18
C ALA A 207 -15.99 -17.89 -18.55
N HIS A 208 -17.08 -17.13 -18.57
CA HIS A 208 -17.74 -16.66 -19.79
C HIS A 208 -17.10 -15.38 -20.37
N THR A 209 -16.07 -14.84 -19.69
CA THR A 209 -15.29 -13.69 -20.14
C THR A 209 -13.79 -14.03 -20.11
N PRO A 210 -13.32 -14.95 -20.97
CA PRO A 210 -11.97 -15.51 -20.88
C PRO A 210 -10.85 -14.48 -21.10
N TYR A 211 -11.05 -13.46 -21.92
CA TYR A 211 -10.04 -12.42 -22.17
C TYR A 211 -9.84 -11.56 -20.92
N LEU A 212 -10.94 -11.14 -20.30
CA LEU A 212 -10.97 -10.33 -19.10
C LEU A 212 -10.52 -11.13 -17.86
N GLN A 213 -10.97 -12.38 -17.73
CA GLN A 213 -10.56 -13.28 -16.65
C GLN A 213 -9.04 -13.51 -16.68
N THR A 214 -8.45 -13.63 -17.87
CA THR A 214 -6.99 -13.74 -18.03
C THR A 214 -6.26 -12.51 -17.48
N LEU A 215 -6.79 -11.30 -17.69
CA LEU A 215 -6.23 -10.09 -17.10
C LEU A 215 -6.41 -10.08 -15.58
N ALA A 216 -7.60 -10.44 -15.10
CA ALA A 216 -7.90 -10.48 -13.68
C ALA A 216 -6.94 -11.40 -12.92
N PHE A 217 -6.68 -12.61 -13.41
CA PHE A 217 -5.72 -13.51 -12.78
C PHE A 217 -4.28 -12.98 -12.76
N LYS A 218 -3.89 -12.22 -13.79
CA LYS A 218 -2.57 -11.61 -13.86
C LYS A 218 -2.42 -10.43 -12.91
N LEU A 219 -3.45 -9.61 -12.74
CA LEU A 219 -3.36 -8.33 -12.04
C LEU A 219 -3.83 -8.41 -10.58
N LEU A 220 -4.90 -9.15 -10.30
CA LEU A 220 -5.46 -9.23 -8.96
C LEU A 220 -4.62 -10.07 -8.01
N GLY A 221 -3.69 -10.88 -8.55
CA GLY A 221 -2.71 -11.63 -7.78
C GLY A 221 -1.38 -10.90 -7.55
N GLN A 222 -1.23 -9.65 -8.02
CA GLN A 222 0.04 -8.92 -7.95
C GLN A 222 0.16 -8.07 -6.68
N PRO A 223 1.30 -8.15 -5.96
CA PRO A 223 1.67 -7.12 -5.00
C PRO A 223 2.00 -5.81 -5.76
N SER A 224 1.92 -4.68 -5.06
CA SER A 224 2.16 -3.36 -5.66
C SER A 224 3.55 -2.78 -5.38
N SER A 225 4.29 -3.34 -4.41
CA SER A 225 5.60 -2.83 -4.00
C SER A 225 6.75 -3.73 -4.47
N SER A 226 7.89 -3.12 -4.83
CA SER A 226 9.16 -3.81 -5.06
C SER A 226 9.82 -4.29 -3.77
N SER A 227 9.33 -3.86 -2.60
CA SER A 227 9.84 -4.28 -1.29
C SER A 227 9.78 -5.79 -1.07
N CYS A 228 8.87 -6.49 -1.77
CA CYS A 228 8.85 -7.96 -1.79
C CYS A 228 10.17 -8.55 -2.33
N ALA A 229 10.75 -7.92 -3.35
CA ALA A 229 12.06 -8.28 -3.88
C ALA A 229 13.19 -7.81 -2.96
N GLU A 230 13.08 -6.63 -2.34
CA GLU A 230 14.06 -6.11 -1.36
C GLU A 230 14.26 -7.04 -0.17
N ARG A 231 13.19 -7.69 0.31
CA ARG A 231 13.32 -8.72 1.36
C ARG A 231 14.17 -9.91 0.93
N ASN A 232 14.20 -10.26 -0.35
CA ASN A 232 15.12 -11.28 -0.88
C ASN A 232 16.57 -10.78 -0.92
N TRP A 233 16.77 -9.49 -1.21
CA TRP A 233 18.10 -8.84 -1.19
C TRP A 233 18.66 -8.69 0.24
N SER A 234 17.82 -8.44 1.24
CA SER A 234 18.25 -8.48 2.65
C SER A 234 18.78 -9.87 3.02
N THR A 235 18.14 -10.95 2.55
CA THR A 235 18.67 -12.31 2.73
C THR A 235 19.99 -12.53 1.97
N TYR A 236 20.15 -11.93 0.79
CA TYR A 236 21.38 -11.96 0.01
C TYR A 236 22.57 -11.36 0.78
N SER A 237 22.33 -10.31 1.58
CA SER A 237 23.39 -9.65 2.36
C SER A 237 24.09 -10.57 3.38
N PHE A 238 23.43 -11.66 3.83
CA PHE A 238 24.03 -12.66 4.72
C PHE A 238 25.07 -13.54 4.03
N ILE A 239 24.94 -13.76 2.73
CA ILE A 239 25.80 -14.67 1.95
C ILE A 239 26.76 -13.93 1.01
N HIS A 240 26.46 -12.68 0.67
CA HIS A 240 27.27 -11.84 -0.19
C HIS A 240 27.34 -10.39 0.35
N SER A 241 28.50 -10.01 0.89
CA SER A 241 28.79 -8.66 1.37
C SER A 241 30.23 -8.27 1.06
N LEU A 242 30.59 -6.99 1.27
CA LEU A 242 31.98 -6.51 1.12
C LEU A 242 32.98 -7.31 1.98
N LYS A 243 32.53 -7.91 3.09
CA LYS A 243 33.35 -8.76 3.97
C LYS A 243 33.25 -10.26 3.66
N ARG A 244 32.19 -10.71 2.96
CA ARG A 244 31.91 -12.11 2.64
C ARG A 244 31.53 -12.24 1.16
N ASN A 245 32.53 -12.36 0.28
CA ASN A 245 32.38 -12.37 -1.18
C ASN A 245 32.94 -13.65 -1.85
N LYS A 246 33.03 -14.77 -1.10
CA LYS A 246 33.62 -16.02 -1.59
C LYS A 246 32.73 -16.79 -2.59
N LEU A 247 31.49 -16.36 -2.81
CA LEU A 247 30.57 -16.97 -3.77
C LEU A 247 30.69 -16.24 -5.11
N THR A 248 30.61 -16.99 -6.21
CA THR A 248 30.40 -16.38 -7.53
C THR A 248 28.98 -15.81 -7.60
N THR A 249 28.79 -14.76 -8.41
CA THR A 249 27.47 -14.12 -8.60
C THR A 249 26.40 -15.14 -8.97
N SER A 250 26.67 -16.02 -9.94
CA SER A 250 25.74 -17.09 -10.36
C SER A 250 25.38 -18.04 -9.22
N ARG A 251 26.34 -18.42 -8.36
CA ARG A 251 26.03 -19.32 -7.22
C ARG A 251 25.20 -18.61 -6.16
N ALA A 252 25.40 -17.32 -5.96
CA ALA A 252 24.62 -16.53 -5.02
C ALA A 252 23.19 -16.29 -5.53
N GLU A 253 23.00 -16.05 -6.84
CA GLU A 253 21.70 -16.02 -7.51
C GLU A 253 20.93 -17.34 -7.35
N ASP A 254 21.57 -18.48 -7.63
CA ASP A 254 20.96 -19.81 -7.45
C ASP A 254 20.48 -20.03 -6.01
N LEU A 255 21.28 -19.62 -5.02
CA LEU A 255 20.94 -19.76 -3.61
C LEU A 255 19.73 -18.91 -3.22
N VAL A 256 19.66 -17.66 -3.71
CA VAL A 256 18.48 -16.80 -3.49
C VAL A 256 17.25 -17.40 -4.17
N TYR A 257 17.40 -17.88 -5.41
CA TYR A 257 16.31 -18.52 -6.14
C TYR A 257 15.77 -19.74 -5.38
N ILE A 258 16.65 -20.64 -4.94
CA ILE A 258 16.26 -21.84 -4.17
C ILE A 258 15.60 -21.42 -2.85
N HIS A 259 16.21 -20.51 -2.10
CA HIS A 259 15.67 -20.05 -0.82
C HIS A 259 14.27 -19.43 -0.96
N ASN A 260 14.10 -18.52 -1.93
CA ASN A 260 12.82 -17.85 -2.16
C ASN A 260 11.75 -18.84 -2.62
N ASN A 261 12.06 -19.78 -3.52
CA ASN A 261 11.10 -20.78 -3.97
C ASN A 261 10.73 -21.77 -2.85
N LEU A 262 11.69 -22.23 -2.04
CA LEU A 262 11.39 -23.07 -0.88
C LEU A 262 10.45 -22.35 0.10
N ARG A 263 10.69 -21.06 0.34
CA ARG A 263 9.82 -20.23 1.17
C ARG A 263 8.43 -20.09 0.57
N LEU A 264 8.31 -19.79 -0.72
CA LEU A 264 7.01 -19.73 -1.42
C LEU A 264 6.25 -21.05 -1.34
N LEU A 265 6.94 -22.18 -1.52
CA LEU A 265 6.34 -23.51 -1.40
C LEU A 265 5.90 -23.81 0.03
N SER A 266 6.68 -23.39 1.05
CA SER A 266 6.28 -23.56 2.45
C SER A 266 4.98 -22.82 2.78
N ARG A 267 4.68 -21.69 2.11
CA ARG A 267 3.43 -20.94 2.33
C ARG A 267 2.16 -21.74 2.03
N ASN A 268 2.27 -22.81 1.23
CA ASN A 268 1.16 -23.70 0.89
C ASN A 268 1.02 -24.89 1.87
N THR A 269 1.81 -24.93 2.94
CA THR A 269 1.74 -25.99 3.96
C THR A 269 0.91 -25.55 5.16
N GLN A 270 0.24 -26.49 5.81
CA GLN A 270 -0.55 -26.19 7.02
C GLN A 270 0.33 -25.61 8.15
N ASP A 271 1.59 -26.05 8.23
CA ASP A 271 2.61 -25.58 9.18
C ASP A 271 2.97 -24.09 9.02
N TYR A 272 2.65 -23.48 7.87
CA TYR A 272 2.82 -22.04 7.64
C TYR A 272 1.71 -21.20 8.26
N GLN A 273 0.54 -21.79 8.51
CA GLN A 273 -0.58 -21.09 9.13
C GLN A 273 -0.37 -20.86 10.64
N ASP A 274 0.59 -21.58 11.24
CA ASP A 274 1.00 -21.39 12.63
C ASP A 274 1.79 -20.09 12.81
N GLU A 275 1.51 -19.34 13.87
CA GLU A 275 1.97 -17.96 14.11
C GLU A 275 3.50 -17.77 13.99
N LYS A 276 4.29 -18.81 14.30
CA LYS A 276 5.76 -18.77 14.32
C LYS A 276 6.41 -18.70 12.93
N THR A 277 5.76 -19.20 11.89
CA THR A 277 6.29 -19.22 10.51
C THR A 277 5.81 -18.01 9.70
N LYS A 278 4.66 -17.41 10.05
CA LYS A 278 4.22 -16.10 9.54
C LYS A 278 5.18 -14.95 9.82
N GLN A 279 5.92 -15.00 10.94
CA GLN A 279 6.91 -13.98 11.29
C GLN A 279 8.08 -13.88 10.30
N TRP A 280 8.28 -14.87 9.43
CA TRP A 280 9.30 -14.80 8.38
C TRP A 280 8.96 -13.75 7.31
N ASP A 281 7.68 -13.42 7.13
CA ASP A 281 7.15 -12.42 6.18
C ASP A 281 7.07 -11.00 6.75
N VAL A 282 7.11 -10.87 8.08
CA VAL A 282 7.22 -9.57 8.73
C VAL A 282 8.70 -9.21 8.69
N GLY A 283 9.08 -8.29 7.78
CA GLY A 283 10.44 -7.75 7.75
C GLY A 283 10.85 -7.37 9.17
N GLY A 284 12.04 -7.80 9.60
CA GLY A 284 12.51 -7.83 10.99
C GLY A 284 12.71 -6.47 11.67
N HIS A 285 11.70 -5.60 11.62
CA HIS A 285 11.65 -4.31 12.31
C HIS A 285 10.93 -4.39 13.66
N GLU A 286 10.45 -5.55 14.08
CA GLU A 286 9.94 -5.76 15.45
C GLU A 286 11.07 -6.00 16.48
N GLY A 287 12.34 -6.02 16.04
CA GLY A 287 13.51 -6.22 16.91
C GLY A 287 14.29 -4.96 17.26
N ASP A 288 13.97 -3.81 16.67
CA ASP A 288 14.66 -2.55 16.90
C ASP A 288 13.68 -1.51 17.47
N ILE A 289 13.28 -1.71 18.72
CA ILE A 289 12.74 -0.66 19.60
C ILE A 289 13.56 -0.68 20.89
#